data_AF-A0A1C6BMT2-F1
#
_entry.id   AF-A0A1C6BMT2-F1
#
_cell.length_a   1.000
_cell.length_b   1.000
_cell.length_c   1.000
_cell.angle_alpha   90.00
_cell.angle_beta   90.00
_cell.angle_gamma   90.00
#
_symmetry.space_group_name_H-M   'P 1'
#
loop_
_entity.id
_entity.type
_entity.pdbx_description
1 polymer ?
#
loop_
_entity_poly.entity_id
_entity_poly.type
_entity_poly.pdbx_seq_one_letter_code
_entity_poly.pdbx_strand_id
1 'polypeptide(L)' 'MESGLLEIYRFLPPALLEDFDIEEIGLDEFLRYVAKARYIQELEERIVAQAIADVFASD' A
#
# COMPACT_ATOMS: atom_id res chain seq x y z
N MET A 1 15.78 -2.02 2.14
CA MET A 1 15.19 -0.70 2.43
C MET A 1 14.57 -0.09 1.17
N GLU A 2 15.31 -0.02 0.06
CA GLU A 2 14.85 0.59 -1.19
C GLU A 2 13.51 0.02 -1.71
N SER A 3 13.31 -1.30 -1.69
CA SER A 3 12.03 -1.91 -2.07
C SER A 3 10.86 -1.48 -1.18
N GLY A 4 11.08 -1.34 0.13
CA GLY A 4 10.04 -0.90 1.07
C GLY A 4 9.65 0.57 0.87
N LEU A 5 10.61 1.44 0.53
CA LEU A 5 10.34 2.83 0.14
C LEU A 5 9.48 2.91 -1.12
N LEU A 6 9.80 2.09 -2.13
CA LEU A 6 9.01 2.03 -3.36
C LEU A 6 7.59 1.54 -3.10
N GLU A 7 7.40 0.54 -2.24
CA GLU A 7 6.07 0.09 -1.81
C GLU A 7 5.29 1.22 -1.11
N ILE A 8 5.95 1.92 -0.16
CA ILE A 8 5.36 3.05 0.56
C ILE A 8 4.86 4.12 -0.40
N TYR A 9 5.73 4.64 -1.27
CA TYR A 9 5.35 5.72 -2.20
C TYR A 9 4.34 5.28 -3.27
N ARG A 10 4.29 3.99 -3.62
CA ARG A 10 3.36 3.48 -4.62
C ARG A 10 1.94 3.36 -4.10
N PHE A 11 1.78 2.89 -2.85
CA PHE A 11 0.47 2.49 -2.34
C PHE A 11 -0.08 3.39 -1.24
N LEU A 12 0.74 4.13 -0.50
CA LEU A 12 0.21 5.05 0.51
C LEU A 12 -0.26 6.36 -0.14
N PRO A 13 -1.52 6.77 0.10
CA PRO A 13 -1.98 8.09 -0.33
C PRO A 13 -1.17 9.20 0.35
N PRO A 14 -1.01 10.37 -0.29
CA PRO A 14 -0.21 11.47 0.25
C PRO A 14 -0.59 11.90 1.68
N ALA A 15 -1.88 11.86 2.02
CA ALA A 15 -2.37 12.18 3.37
C ALA A 15 -1.82 11.25 4.47
N LEU A 16 -1.38 10.03 4.13
CA LEU A 16 -0.75 9.11 5.07
C LEU A 16 0.78 9.25 5.10
N LEU A 17 1.36 10.13 4.29
CA LEU A 17 2.79 10.41 4.21
C LEU A 17 3.18 11.77 4.80
N GLU A 18 2.22 12.54 5.35
CA GLU A 18 2.47 13.90 5.86
C GLU A 18 3.58 13.95 6.92
N ASP A 19 3.66 12.94 7.79
CA ASP A 19 4.68 12.82 8.84
C ASP A 19 5.80 11.81 8.48
N PHE A 20 5.85 11.33 7.23
CA PHE A 20 6.86 10.34 6.81
C PHE A 20 8.17 11.03 6.41
N ASP A 21 9.18 10.96 7.28
CA ASP A 21 10.55 11.39 6.99
C ASP A 21 11.50 10.20 6.96
N ILE A 22 11.99 9.83 5.78
CA ILE A 22 12.90 8.69 5.61
C ILE A 22 14.28 8.89 6.27
N GLU A 23 14.73 10.12 6.43
CA GLU A 23 16.05 10.41 7.00
C GLU A 23 16.02 10.29 8.54
N GLU A 24 14.86 10.49 9.15
CA GLU A 24 14.68 10.47 10.61
C GLU A 24 13.98 9.20 11.13
N ILE A 25 13.38 8.39 10.25
CA ILE A 25 12.56 7.23 10.64
C ILE A 25 13.36 6.07 11.25
N GLY A 26 12.84 5.53 12.36
CA GLY A 26 13.33 4.29 12.95
C GLY A 26 12.84 3.04 12.21
N LEU A 27 13.51 1.90 12.40
CA LEU A 27 13.16 0.65 11.71
C LEU A 27 11.72 0.19 11.99
N ASP A 28 11.25 0.27 13.23
CA ASP A 28 9.89 -0.17 13.60
C ASP A 28 8.80 0.68 12.95
N GLU A 29 9.07 1.98 12.85
CA GLU A 29 8.16 2.91 12.19
C GLU A 29 8.18 2.69 10.68
N PHE A 30 9.36 2.52 10.08
CA PHE A 30 9.51 2.15 8.68
C PHE A 30 8.70 0.89 8.33
N LEU A 31 8.83 -0.17 9.14
CA LEU A 31 8.08 -1.41 8.94
C LEU A 31 6.56 -1.20 9.06
N ARG A 32 6.12 -0.25 9.88
CA ARG A 32 4.70 0.12 9.99
C ARG A 32 4.20 0.79 8.71
N TYR A 33 4.98 1.68 8.10
CA TYR A 33 4.64 2.26 6.81
C TYR A 33 4.59 1.21 5.69
N VAL A 34 5.57 0.31 5.64
CA VAL A 34 5.55 -0.83 4.69
C VAL A 34 4.31 -1.70 4.91
N ALA A 35 3.96 -2.02 6.16
CA ALA A 35 2.77 -2.81 6.47
C ALA A 35 1.48 -2.12 6.00
N LYS A 36 1.34 -0.81 6.20
CA LYS A 36 0.20 -0.04 5.70
C LYS A 36 0.14 -0.07 4.16
N ALA A 37 1.28 0.10 3.48
CA ALA A 37 1.35 0.05 2.02
C ALA A 37 0.88 -1.30 1.47
N ARG A 38 1.35 -2.40 2.06
CA ARG A 38 0.95 -3.77 1.68
C ARG A 38 -0.52 -4.04 1.91
N TYR A 39 -1.08 -3.52 3.01
CA TYR A 39 -2.51 -3.64 3.27
C TYR A 39 -3.35 -2.93 2.19
N ILE A 40 -2.93 -1.74 1.76
CA ILE A 40 -3.62 -1.02 0.68
C ILE A 40 -3.50 -1.79 -0.64
N GLN A 41 -2.31 -2.28 -0.98
CA GLN A 41 -2.11 -3.11 -2.16
C GLN A 41 -3.06 -4.32 -2.18
N GLU A 42 -3.12 -5.10 -1.09
CA GLU A 42 -3.99 -6.28 -1.00
C GLU A 42 -5.47 -5.89 -1.16
N LEU A 43 -5.87 -4.76 -0.57
CA LEU A 43 -7.23 -4.24 -0.70
C LEU A 43 -7.56 -3.89 -2.16
N GLU A 44 -6.67 -3.20 -2.87
CA GLU A 44 -6.84 -2.86 -4.28
C GLU A 44 -6.92 -4.12 -5.15
N GLU A 45 -6.03 -5.09 -4.94
CA GLU A 45 -6.04 -6.37 -5.65
C GLU A 45 -7.38 -7.10 -5.47
N ARG A 46 -7.92 -7.12 -4.25
CA ARG A 46 -9.22 -7.73 -3.96
C ARG A 46 -10.39 -7.00 -4.61
N ILE A 47 -10.37 -5.67 -4.61
CA ILE A 47 -11.40 -4.85 -5.29
C ILE A 47 -11.40 -5.16 -6.79
N VAL A 48 -10.22 -5.18 -7.43
CA VAL A 48 -10.10 -5.48 -8.85
C VAL A 48 -10.52 -6.92 -9.15
N ALA A 49 -10.08 -7.90 -8.36
CA ALA A 49 -10.46 -9.29 -8.53
C ALA A 49 -11.97 -9.50 -8.42
N GLN A 50 -12.62 -8.84 -7.45
CA GLN A 50 -14.08 -8.91 -7.29
C GLN A 50 -14.79 -8.27 -8.50
N ALA A 51 -14.36 -7.09 -8.95
CA ALA A 51 -14.96 -6.43 -10.10
C ALA A 51 -14.86 -7.29 -11.38
N ILE A 52 -13.74 -7.98 -11.58
CA ILE A 52 -13.56 -8.93 -12.68
C ILE A 52 -14.54 -10.11 -12.53
N ALA A 53 -14.61 -10.70 -11.34
CA ALA A 53 -15.51 -11.82 -11.07
C ALA A 53 -16.98 -11.46 -11.33
N ASP A 54 -17.40 -10.26 -10.93
CA ASP A 54 -18.77 -9.78 -11.12
C ASP A 54 -19.12 -9.63 -12.60
N VAL A 55 -18.21 -9.07 -13.41
CA VAL A 55 -18.39 -8.92 -14.87
C VAL A 55 -18.58 -10.27 -15.55
N PHE A 56 -17.73 -11.24 -15.24
CA PHE A 56 -17.80 -12.57 -15.87
C PHE A 56 -18.88 -13.49 -15.28
N ALA A 57 -19.46 -13.17 -14.13
CA ALA A 57 -20.59 -13.91 -13.56
C ALA A 57 -21.95 -13.49 -14.16
N SER A 58 -21.99 -12.36 -14.87
CA SER A 58 -23.19 -11.86 -15.56
C SER A 58 -23.34 -12.30 -17.03
N ASP A 59 -22.36 -13.04 -17.56
CA ASP A 59 -22.41 -13.74 -18.87
C ASP A 59 -22.88 -15.19 -18.70
#